data_AF-A0A0Q5WB76-F1
#
_entry.id   AF-A0A0Q5WB76-F1
#
_cell.length_a   1.000
_cell.length_b   1.000
_cell.length_c   1.000
_cell.angle_alpha   90.00
_cell.angle_beta   90.00
_cell.angle_gamma   90.00
#
_symmetry.space_group_name_H-M   'P 1'
#
loop_
_entity.id
_entity.type
_entity.pdbx_description
1 polymer ?
#
loop_
_entity_poly.entity_id
_entity_poly.type
_entity_poly.pdbx_seq_one_letter_code
_entity_poly.pdbx_strand_id
1 'polypeptide(L)'
;MTSPRPLDPAVPGRGEGTTGPAVTTPADPAVLAPGAEIVLTVALPHGSITVDDGVLVLTGDVDTRLCRTWTAQRPPALDVHAVDAREVTFLGSPGLALLAELAEERGTRLPLWATDRAVLRPLRVTGLDRLFDVHRPD
;
A
#
# COMPACT_ATOMS: atom_id res chain seq x y z
N MET A 1 48.90 52.11 29.34
CA MET A 1 48.68 51.65 27.95
C MET A 1 48.75 50.12 27.95
N THR A 2 47.96 49.41 28.76
CA THR A 2 46.54 49.03 28.58
C THR A 2 46.31 48.20 27.32
N SER A 3 46.55 46.88 27.43
CA SER A 3 45.80 45.87 26.67
C SER A 3 44.46 45.62 27.34
N PRO A 4 43.40 45.29 26.57
CA PRO A 4 42.84 43.96 26.77
C PRO A 4 42.25 43.26 25.51
N ARG A 5 42.46 41.93 25.51
CA ARG A 5 41.63 40.77 25.09
C ARG A 5 40.74 40.78 23.82
N PRO A 6 40.63 39.62 23.12
CA PRO A 6 39.62 39.36 22.10
C PRO A 6 38.25 39.07 22.73
N LEU A 7 37.19 39.51 22.05
CA LEU A 7 35.79 39.28 22.40
C LEU A 7 35.24 38.09 21.61
N ASP A 8 35.01 36.98 22.28
CA ASP A 8 33.83 36.13 22.06
C ASP A 8 32.63 36.82 22.73
N PRO A 9 31.42 36.85 22.14
CA PRO A 9 30.53 35.70 22.34
C PRO A 9 29.46 35.45 21.24
N ALA A 10 28.99 34.20 21.13
CA ALA A 10 27.57 33.82 21.30
C ALA A 10 27.29 32.37 20.85
N VAL A 11 26.87 31.53 21.80
CA VAL A 11 26.01 30.35 21.58
C VAL A 11 24.58 30.82 21.92
N PRO A 12 23.51 30.53 21.16
CA PRO A 12 22.94 29.18 21.10
C PRO A 12 22.25 28.80 19.77
N GLY A 13 22.13 27.50 19.47
CA GLY A 13 21.40 27.03 18.29
C GLY A 13 21.16 25.53 18.29
N ARG A 14 20.24 25.10 19.14
CA ARG A 14 19.64 23.76 19.15
C ARG A 14 18.85 23.57 17.84
N GLY A 15 19.09 22.45 17.16
CA GLY A 15 18.30 21.89 16.06
C GLY A 15 18.96 20.57 15.69
N GLU A 16 18.56 19.40 16.20
CA GLU A 16 17.20 18.84 16.11
C GLU A 16 16.58 19.16 14.75
N GLY A 17 17.25 18.66 13.71
CA GLY A 17 16.76 18.58 12.34
C GLY A 17 16.64 17.11 11.95
N THR A 18 15.66 16.46 12.56
CA THR A 18 14.83 15.44 11.89
C THR A 18 15.62 14.28 11.30
N THR A 19 15.79 13.22 12.10
CA THR A 19 15.41 11.90 11.60
C THR A 19 14.04 12.10 10.97
N GLY A 20 14.01 12.29 9.65
CA GLY A 20 12.76 12.18 8.92
C GLY A 20 12.10 10.91 9.41
N PRO A 21 10.76 10.84 9.50
CA PRO A 21 10.14 9.54 9.62
C PRO A 21 10.86 8.73 8.55
N ALA A 22 11.52 7.63 8.95
CA ALA A 22 11.91 6.64 7.98
C ALA A 22 10.63 6.51 7.18
N VAL A 23 10.65 6.98 5.93
CA VAL A 23 9.73 6.49 4.94
C VAL A 23 10.19 5.06 4.92
N THR A 24 9.63 4.27 5.83
CA THR A 24 9.63 2.83 5.76
C THR A 24 8.84 2.67 4.49
N THR A 25 9.58 2.71 3.37
CA THR A 25 9.08 2.23 2.10
C THR A 25 8.40 0.94 2.49
N PRO A 26 7.07 0.87 2.32
CA PRO A 26 6.32 -0.27 2.82
C PRO A 26 7.06 -1.48 2.25
N ALA A 27 7.48 -2.38 3.15
CA ALA A 27 8.36 -3.47 2.77
C ALA A 27 7.61 -4.29 1.72
N ASP A 28 8.29 -4.67 0.63
CA ASP A 28 7.66 -5.45 -0.43
C ASP A 28 7.07 -6.73 0.19
N PRO A 29 5.77 -6.99 0.01
CA PRO A 29 5.11 -8.13 0.64
C PRO A 29 5.68 -9.47 0.15
N ALA A 30 6.37 -9.54 -1.00
CA ALA A 30 7.10 -10.76 -1.39
C ALA A 30 8.36 -11.01 -0.54
N VAL A 31 8.92 -9.99 0.10
CA VAL A 31 10.12 -10.10 0.95
C VAL A 31 9.74 -10.43 2.40
N LEU A 32 8.51 -10.10 2.81
CA LEU A 32 7.88 -10.56 4.05
C LEU A 32 7.45 -12.03 3.90
N ALA A 33 8.43 -12.91 4.11
CA ALA A 33 8.41 -14.37 4.07
C ALA A 33 7.06 -15.13 4.21
N PRO A 34 6.94 -16.30 3.55
CA PRO A 34 5.81 -17.23 3.68
C PRO A 34 5.72 -17.77 5.12
N GLY A 35 4.68 -17.36 5.85
CA GLY A 35 4.48 -17.68 7.26
C GLY A 35 3.52 -16.75 7.99
N ALA A 36 3.04 -15.70 7.30
CA ALA A 36 1.96 -14.85 7.76
C ALA A 36 0.63 -15.62 7.88
N GLU A 37 -0.17 -15.21 8.86
CA GLU A 37 -1.47 -15.83 9.12
C GLU A 37 -2.43 -15.44 8.01
N ILE A 38 -2.77 -16.39 7.16
CA ILE A 38 -3.78 -16.21 6.12
C ILE A 38 -5.12 -15.97 6.81
N VAL A 39 -5.59 -14.73 6.76
CA VAL A 39 -6.83 -14.31 7.41
C VAL A 39 -8.04 -14.71 6.57
N LEU A 40 -7.93 -14.56 5.24
CA LEU A 40 -8.99 -14.88 4.30
C LEU A 40 -8.42 -15.28 2.95
N THR A 41 -8.98 -16.30 2.32
CA THR A 41 -8.67 -16.65 0.94
C THR A 41 -9.94 -16.98 0.18
N VAL A 42 -10.09 -16.37 -0.99
CA VAL A 42 -11.11 -16.72 -1.97
C VAL A 42 -10.43 -16.99 -3.29
N ALA A 43 -10.52 -18.22 -3.79
CA ALA A 43 -9.98 -18.62 -5.08
C ALA A 43 -11.09 -19.13 -6.01
N LEU A 44 -11.11 -18.60 -7.23
CA LEU A 44 -11.97 -19.00 -8.33
C LEU A 44 -11.10 -19.48 -9.52
N PRO A 45 -11.69 -20.12 -10.55
CA PRO A 45 -10.92 -20.74 -11.63
C PRO A 45 -9.96 -19.82 -12.39
N HIS A 46 -10.22 -18.51 -12.39
CA HIS A 46 -9.42 -17.53 -13.14
C HIS A 46 -8.72 -16.50 -12.25
N GLY A 47 -8.95 -16.49 -10.94
CA GLY A 47 -8.33 -15.50 -10.06
C GLY A 47 -8.59 -15.77 -8.59
N SER A 48 -7.78 -15.15 -7.74
CA SER A 48 -7.86 -15.28 -6.29
C SER A 48 -7.61 -13.96 -5.57
N ILE A 49 -8.25 -13.83 -4.42
CA ILE A 49 -8.03 -12.75 -3.45
C ILE A 49 -7.66 -13.39 -2.12
N THR A 50 -6.46 -13.10 -1.65
CA THR A 50 -5.94 -13.57 -0.36
C THR A 50 -5.63 -12.36 0.51
N VAL A 51 -5.89 -12.46 1.81
CA VAL A 51 -5.42 -11.47 2.78
C VAL A 51 -4.47 -12.15 3.73
N ASP A 52 -3.24 -11.68 3.71
CA ASP A 52 -2.09 -12.24 4.43
C ASP A 52 -1.53 -11.14 5.34
N ASP A 53 -1.73 -11.29 6.66
CA ASP A 53 -1.34 -10.28 7.68
C ASP A 53 -1.79 -8.83 7.36
N GLY A 54 -2.92 -8.66 6.67
CA GLY A 54 -3.42 -7.33 6.25
C GLY A 54 -2.87 -6.82 4.92
N VAL A 55 -2.13 -7.65 4.19
CA VAL A 55 -1.78 -7.45 2.77
C VAL A 55 -2.81 -8.15 1.90
N LEU A 56 -3.48 -7.40 1.02
CA LEU A 56 -4.40 -7.96 0.03
C LEU A 56 -3.63 -8.41 -1.22
N VAL A 57 -3.47 -9.71 -1.41
CA VAL A 57 -2.82 -10.30 -2.58
C VAL A 57 -3.90 -10.67 -3.62
N LEU A 58 -3.76 -10.08 -4.80
CA LEU A 58 -4.63 -10.27 -5.96
C LEU A 58 -3.84 -10.98 -7.07
N THR A 59 -4.38 -12.10 -7.54
CA THR A 59 -3.76 -12.91 -8.61
C THR A 59 -4.82 -13.27 -9.65
N GLY A 60 -4.45 -13.22 -10.93
CA GLY A 60 -5.33 -13.57 -12.05
C GLY A 60 -6.42 -12.52 -12.31
N ASP A 61 -7.63 -13.00 -12.57
CA ASP A 61 -8.78 -12.19 -12.96
C ASP A 61 -9.60 -11.75 -11.74
N VAL A 62 -9.56 -10.46 -11.46
CA VAL A 62 -10.34 -9.80 -10.41
C VAL A 62 -11.66 -9.31 -11.00
N ASP A 63 -12.60 -10.25 -11.14
CA ASP A 63 -13.92 -10.04 -11.72
C ASP A 63 -15.04 -9.82 -10.68
N THR A 64 -16.25 -9.53 -11.17
CA THR A 64 -17.45 -9.32 -10.33
C THR A 64 -17.72 -10.49 -9.38
N ARG A 65 -17.53 -11.73 -9.84
CA ARG A 65 -17.86 -12.92 -9.07
C ARG A 65 -16.85 -13.08 -7.94
N LEU A 66 -15.57 -12.92 -8.24
CA LEU A 66 -14.50 -12.98 -7.26
C LEU A 66 -14.68 -11.91 -6.17
N CYS A 67 -14.87 -10.65 -6.57
CA CYS A 67 -15.10 -9.55 -5.63
C CYS A 67 -16.33 -9.81 -4.76
N ARG A 68 -17.47 -10.21 -5.33
CA ARG A 68 -18.69 -10.47 -4.56
C ARG A 68 -18.52 -11.60 -3.56
N THR A 69 -17.85 -12.68 -3.95
CA THR A 69 -17.57 -13.82 -3.08
C THR A 69 -16.62 -13.45 -1.95
N TRP A 70 -15.64 -12.58 -2.21
CA TRP A 70 -14.74 -12.05 -1.19
C TRP A 70 -15.46 -11.10 -0.22
N THR A 71 -16.20 -10.11 -0.71
CA THR A 71 -16.94 -9.15 0.13
C THR A 71 -17.94 -9.85 1.04
N ALA A 72 -18.58 -10.93 0.58
CA ALA A 72 -19.50 -11.72 1.39
C ALA A 72 -18.82 -12.50 2.54
N GLN A 73 -17.52 -12.77 2.42
CA GLN A 73 -16.72 -13.51 3.42
C GLN A 73 -15.80 -12.60 4.23
N ARG A 74 -15.60 -11.35 3.79
CA ARG A 74 -14.75 -10.35 4.44
C ARG A 74 -15.23 -10.10 5.88
N PRO A 75 -14.39 -10.35 6.91
CA PRO A 75 -14.68 -9.91 8.27
C PRO A 75 -14.79 -8.39 8.33
N PRO A 76 -15.72 -7.81 9.12
CA PRO A 76 -15.86 -6.37 9.25
C PRO A 76 -14.65 -5.70 9.93
N ALA A 77 -13.86 -6.46 10.69
CA ALA A 77 -12.64 -6.00 11.35
C ALA A 77 -11.36 -6.27 10.52
N LEU A 78 -11.49 -6.66 9.25
CA LEU A 78 -10.34 -6.92 8.39
C LEU A 78 -9.69 -5.61 7.96
N ASP A 79 -8.52 -5.33 8.54
CA ASP A 79 -7.68 -4.18 8.19
C ASP A 79 -6.74 -4.55 7.04
N VAL A 80 -6.76 -3.75 5.97
CA VAL A 80 -5.88 -3.92 4.81
C VAL A 80 -4.96 -2.71 4.73
N HIS A 81 -3.68 -2.93 4.93
CA HIS A 81 -2.68 -1.87 4.98
C HIS A 81 -1.79 -1.81 3.72
N ALA A 82 -1.89 -2.82 2.84
CA ALA A 82 -1.13 -2.93 1.59
C ALA A 82 -1.89 -3.80 0.57
N VAL A 83 -1.64 -3.58 -0.72
CA VAL A 83 -2.20 -4.38 -1.82
C VAL A 83 -1.10 -4.85 -2.75
N ASP A 84 -1.03 -6.14 -3.00
CA ASP A 84 -0.23 -6.74 -4.06
C ASP A 84 -1.13 -7.13 -5.22
N ALA A 85 -0.91 -6.53 -6.38
CA ALA A 85 -1.63 -6.80 -7.62
C ALA A 85 -0.67 -7.12 -8.78
N ARG A 86 0.52 -7.65 -8.47
CA ARG A 86 1.56 -7.96 -9.47
C ARG A 86 1.16 -9.06 -10.45
N GLU A 87 0.37 -10.02 -9.98
CA GLU A 87 -0.06 -11.17 -10.79
C GLU A 87 -1.49 -11.00 -11.34
N VAL A 88 -2.05 -9.79 -11.26
CA VAL A 88 -3.39 -9.51 -11.80
C VAL A 88 -3.34 -9.40 -13.32
N THR A 89 -4.08 -10.28 -14.00
CA THR A 89 -4.22 -10.32 -15.46
C THR A 89 -5.41 -9.51 -15.95
N PHE A 90 -6.45 -9.37 -15.12
CA PHE A 90 -7.64 -8.60 -15.44
C PHE A 90 -8.22 -7.94 -14.19
N LEU A 91 -8.58 -6.65 -14.28
CA LEU A 91 -9.24 -5.91 -13.22
C LEU A 91 -10.56 -5.33 -13.73
N GLY A 92 -11.68 -5.91 -13.27
CA GLY A 92 -13.01 -5.41 -13.57
C GLY A 92 -13.40 -4.19 -12.73
N SER A 93 -14.50 -3.53 -13.11
CA SER A 93 -15.06 -2.40 -12.34
C SER A 93 -15.32 -2.73 -10.86
N PRO A 94 -15.81 -3.93 -10.49
CA PRO A 94 -15.97 -4.30 -9.08
C PRO A 94 -14.64 -4.40 -8.33
N GLY A 95 -13.55 -4.81 -8.99
CA GLY A 95 -12.22 -4.82 -8.39
C GLY A 95 -11.69 -3.40 -8.16
N LEU A 96 -11.98 -2.46 -9.06
CA LEU A 96 -11.65 -1.04 -8.82
C LEU A 96 -12.44 -0.44 -7.67
N ALA A 97 -13.74 -0.73 -7.59
CA ALA A 97 -14.58 -0.27 -6.48
C ALA A 97 -14.08 -0.84 -5.15
N LEU A 98 -13.72 -2.14 -5.12
CA LEU A 98 -13.13 -2.80 -3.97
C LEU A 98 -11.86 -2.09 -3.49
N LEU A 99 -10.93 -1.81 -4.41
CA LEU A 99 -9.69 -1.13 -4.10
C LEU A 99 -9.94 0.28 -3.57
N ALA A 100 -10.87 1.02 -4.19
CA ALA A 100 -11.25 2.35 -3.74
C ALA A 100 -11.83 2.32 -2.32
N GLU A 101 -12.77 1.41 -2.04
CA GLU A 101 -13.36 1.23 -0.70
C GLU A 101 -12.27 0.97 0.35
N LEU A 102 -11.33 0.07 0.08
CA LEU A 102 -10.22 -0.23 1.01
C LEU A 102 -9.30 0.98 1.25
N ALA A 103 -8.98 1.73 0.19
CA ALA A 103 -8.14 2.92 0.33
C ALA A 103 -8.85 4.04 1.11
N GLU A 104 -10.16 4.22 0.90
CA GLU A 104 -11.00 5.17 1.64
C GLU A 104 -11.16 4.78 3.11
N GLU A 105 -11.41 3.48 3.40
CA GLU A 105 -11.50 2.95 4.77
C GLU A 105 -10.22 3.21 5.58
N ARG A 106 -9.05 3.09 4.94
CA ARG A 106 -7.76 3.39 5.57
C ARG A 106 -7.52 4.88 5.78
N GLY A 107 -8.16 5.74 4.98
CA GLY A 107 -8.04 7.21 5.05
C GLY A 107 -6.66 7.76 4.69
N THR A 108 -5.75 6.93 4.18
CA THR A 108 -4.38 7.30 3.76
C THR A 108 -4.00 6.56 2.49
N ARG A 109 -2.97 7.03 1.78
CA ARG A 109 -2.51 6.40 0.54
C ARG A 109 -2.11 4.95 0.78
N LEU A 110 -2.82 4.02 0.13
CA LEU A 110 -2.62 2.59 0.28
C LEU A 110 -1.46 2.13 -0.62
N PRO A 111 -0.40 1.53 -0.08
CA PRO A 111 0.67 0.94 -0.87
C PRO A 111 0.10 -0.11 -1.84
N LEU A 112 0.43 0.03 -3.12
CA LEU A 112 -0.02 -0.87 -4.18
C LEU A 112 1.18 -1.31 -5.02
N TRP A 113 1.49 -2.61 -5.01
CA TRP A 113 2.45 -3.19 -5.93
C TRP A 113 1.74 -3.65 -7.19
N ALA A 114 2.02 -2.99 -8.30
CA ALA A 114 1.43 -3.34 -9.59
C ALA A 114 2.41 -3.08 -10.74
N THR A 115 2.66 -4.12 -11.53
CA THR A 115 3.50 -4.05 -12.73
C THR A 115 2.66 -3.95 -14.00
N ASP A 116 1.48 -4.59 -14.01
CA ASP A 116 0.67 -4.73 -15.22
C ASP A 116 -0.21 -3.50 -15.53
N ARG A 117 -0.36 -3.22 -16.83
CA ARG A 117 -1.31 -2.23 -17.35
C ARG A 117 -2.76 -2.59 -17.01
N ALA A 118 -3.06 -3.88 -16.78
CA ALA A 118 -4.36 -4.37 -16.36
C ALA A 118 -4.85 -3.69 -15.08
N VAL A 119 -3.94 -3.30 -14.18
CA VAL A 119 -4.25 -2.60 -12.92
C VAL A 119 -4.00 -1.10 -13.06
N LEU A 120 -2.83 -0.72 -13.60
CA LEU A 120 -2.39 0.68 -13.63
C LEU A 120 -3.25 1.56 -14.55
N ARG A 121 -3.71 1.04 -15.71
CA ARG A 121 -4.48 1.85 -16.65
C ARG A 121 -5.88 2.16 -16.12
N PRO A 122 -6.65 1.19 -15.60
CA PRO A 122 -7.96 1.48 -15.03
C PRO A 122 -7.88 2.47 -13.85
N LEU A 123 -6.90 2.34 -12.94
CA LEU A 123 -6.71 3.28 -11.83
C LEU A 123 -6.49 4.73 -12.29
N ARG A 124 -5.68 4.94 -13.34
CA ARG A 124 -5.43 6.28 -13.89
C ARG A 124 -6.66 6.86 -14.60
N VAL A 125 -7.40 6.03 -15.32
CA VAL A 125 -8.60 6.47 -16.05
C VAL A 125 -9.70 6.89 -15.07
N THR A 126 -9.82 6.20 -13.94
CA THR A 126 -10.79 6.55 -12.88
C THR A 126 -10.28 7.61 -11.92
N GLY A 127 -8.99 7.99 -12.00
CA GLY A 127 -8.36 8.94 -11.08
C GLY A 127 -8.13 8.39 -9.67
N LEU A 128 -8.28 7.07 -9.48
CA LEU A 128 -8.06 6.38 -8.22
C LEU A 128 -6.58 6.24 -7.88
N ASP A 129 -5.68 6.41 -8.86
CA ASP A 129 -4.23 6.39 -8.69
C ASP A 129 -3.73 7.33 -7.57
N ARG A 130 -4.48 8.38 -7.24
CA ARG A 130 -4.16 9.32 -6.15
C ARG A 130 -4.33 8.74 -4.75
N LEU A 131 -5.16 7.70 -4.61
CA LEU A 131 -5.44 6.98 -3.36
C LEU A 131 -4.39 5.90 -3.07
N PHE A 132 -3.52 5.59 -4.03
CA PHE A 132 -2.50 4.55 -3.89
C PHE A 132 -1.09 5.15 -3.95
N ASP A 133 -0.18 4.54 -3.20
CA ASP A 133 1.26 4.72 -3.42
C ASP A 133 1.75 3.55 -4.28
N VAL A 134 1.89 3.79 -5.58
CA VAL A 134 2.14 2.71 -6.56
C VAL A 134 3.63 2.39 -6.60
N HIS A 135 3.96 1.18 -6.14
CA HIS A 135 5.31 0.63 -6.20
C HIS A 135 5.45 -0.33 -7.37
N ARG A 136 6.57 -0.22 -8.08
CA ARG A 136 7.01 -1.22 -9.04
C ARG A 136 8.17 -1.98 -8.41
N PRO A 137 8.10 -3.31 -8.27
CA PRO A 137 9.30 -4.08 -7.97
C PRO A 137 10.32 -3.83 -9.10
N ASP A 138 11.57 -3.57 -8.71
CA ASP A 138 12.72 -3.43 -9.62
C ASP A 138 13.11 -4.79 -10.20
#